data_AF-A0A505IY28-F1
#
_entry.id   AF-A0A505IY28-F1
#
_cell.length_a   1.000
_cell.length_b   1.000
_cell.length_c   1.000
_cell.angle_alpha   90.00
_cell.angle_beta   90.00
_cell.angle_gamma   90.00
#
_symmetry.space_group_name_H-M   'P 1'
#
loop_
_entity.id
_entity.type
_entity.pdbx_description
1 polymer ?
#
loop_
_entity_poly.entity_id
_entity_poly.type
_entity_poly.pdbx_seq_one_letter_code
_entity_poly.pdbx_strand_id
1 'polypeptide(L)'
;MMPLESIDFEYGMINVNAAWRWFEEIEHMQSPGLKDNNGVEIFEGDIIFYTYFEKNANNRLVMFVNGQFITELIRHGYYKPLVNVSDDAKKIGNIYENPELLEPADEI
;
A
#
# COMPACT_ATOMS: atom_id res chain seq x y z
N MET A 1 4.23 8.83 5.01
CA MET A 1 2.84 9.29 4.70
C MET A 1 2.44 10.49 5.55
N MET A 2 1.78 11.50 4.97
CA MET A 2 1.23 12.67 5.69
C MET A 2 -0.29 12.51 5.87
N PRO A 3 -0.86 12.76 7.06
CA PRO A 3 -2.30 12.65 7.27
C PRO A 3 -3.04 13.81 6.61
N LEU A 4 -4.21 13.49 6.06
CA LEU A 4 -5.16 14.45 5.53
C LEU A 4 -5.93 15.12 6.68
N GLU A 5 -5.96 16.45 6.70
CA GLU A 5 -6.69 17.22 7.72
C GLU A 5 -8.08 17.65 7.23
N SER A 6 -8.19 18.10 5.97
CA SER A 6 -9.48 18.45 5.34
C SER A 6 -9.42 18.31 3.82
N ILE A 7 -10.58 18.09 3.20
CA ILE A 7 -10.75 18.08 1.74
C ILE A 7 -11.78 19.14 1.35
N ASP A 8 -11.48 19.88 0.29
CA ASP A 8 -12.43 20.72 -0.45
C ASP A 8 -12.66 20.09 -1.83
N PHE A 9 -13.85 19.50 -2.03
CA PHE A 9 -14.22 18.86 -3.29
C PHE A 9 -14.67 19.85 -4.37
N GLU A 10 -15.08 21.07 -4.01
CA GLU A 10 -15.51 22.08 -4.98
C GLU A 10 -14.31 22.59 -5.77
N TYR A 11 -13.21 22.84 -5.06
CA TYR A 11 -11.97 23.31 -5.67
C TYR A 11 -10.97 22.19 -5.95
N GLY A 12 -11.19 20.96 -5.47
CA GLY A 12 -10.25 19.86 -5.68
C GLY A 12 -8.94 20.09 -4.92
N MET A 13 -9.04 20.50 -3.65
CA MET A 13 -7.90 20.83 -2.80
C MET A 13 -7.91 20.00 -1.52
N ILE A 14 -6.73 19.66 -1.02
CA ILE A 14 -6.58 19.08 0.32
C ILE A 14 -5.74 19.96 1.22
N ASN A 15 -6.02 19.91 2.52
CA ASN A 15 -5.18 20.46 3.55
C ASN A 15 -4.35 19.35 4.20
N VAL A 16 -3.03 19.50 4.11
CA VAL A 16 -2.04 18.62 4.74
C VAL A 16 -1.02 19.49 5.47
N ASN A 17 -0.76 19.19 6.74
CA ASN A 17 0.16 19.95 7.59
C ASN A 17 -0.11 21.46 7.56
N ALA A 18 -1.38 21.86 7.75
CA ALA A 18 -1.84 23.24 7.69
C ALA A 18 -1.59 23.99 6.35
N ALA A 19 -1.36 23.27 5.24
CA ALA A 19 -1.16 23.88 3.93
C ALA A 19 -2.10 23.26 2.88
N TRP A 20 -2.71 24.12 2.06
CA TRP A 20 -3.55 23.69 0.95
C TRP A 20 -2.72 23.30 -0.28
N ARG A 21 -3.09 22.19 -0.92
CA ARG A 21 -2.51 21.65 -2.16
C ARG A 21 -3.63 21.25 -3.10
N TRP A 22 -3.39 21.36 -4.40
CA TRP A 22 -4.31 20.79 -5.40
C TRP A 22 -4.19 19.27 -5.39
N PHE A 23 -5.26 18.55 -5.73
CA PHE A 23 -5.23 17.09 -5.83
C PHE A 23 -4.10 16.59 -6.74
N GLU A 24 -3.77 17.33 -7.80
CA GLU A 24 -2.78 16.96 -8.81
C GLU A 24 -1.33 17.15 -8.34
N GLU A 25 -1.09 17.88 -7.24
CA GLU A 25 0.26 18.18 -6.74
C GLU A 25 0.84 17.08 -5.84
N ILE A 26 0.03 16.08 -5.51
CA ILE A 26 0.32 15.08 -4.51
C ILE A 26 -0.13 13.71 -4.98
N GLU A 27 0.52 12.70 -4.43
CA GLU A 27 0.12 11.32 -4.63
C GLU A 27 -0.84 10.89 -3.53
N HIS A 28 -2.01 10.38 -3.92
CA HIS A 28 -3.05 9.96 -2.99
C HIS A 28 -2.86 8.50 -2.61
N MET A 29 -3.07 8.16 -1.34
CA MET A 29 -3.04 6.78 -0.87
C MET A 29 -4.36 6.49 -0.14
N GLN A 30 -5.10 5.49 -0.59
CA GLN A 30 -6.37 5.11 0.02
C GLN A 30 -6.20 3.95 1.03
N SER A 31 -6.90 4.01 2.15
CA SER A 31 -6.98 2.89 3.11
C SER A 31 -8.06 1.88 2.69
N PRO A 32 -7.77 0.57 2.59
CA PRO A 32 -8.76 -0.51 2.59
C PRO A 32 -9.49 -0.69 3.93
N GLY A 33 -9.06 -0.02 5.01
CA GLY A 33 -9.58 -0.22 6.37
C GLY A 33 -9.09 -1.52 7.03
N LEU A 34 -7.99 -2.09 6.53
CA LEU A 34 -7.39 -3.33 7.01
C LEU A 34 -6.07 -3.05 7.74
N LYS A 35 -5.77 -3.89 8.74
CA LYS A 35 -4.54 -3.82 9.53
C LYS A 35 -3.77 -5.12 9.44
N ASP A 36 -2.44 -5.03 9.54
CA ASP A 36 -1.60 -6.19 9.74
C ASP A 36 -1.69 -6.72 11.19
N ASN A 37 -1.01 -7.83 11.47
CA ASN A 37 -1.05 -8.46 12.80
C ASN A 37 -0.39 -7.62 13.91
N ASN A 38 0.39 -6.60 13.57
CA ASN A 38 0.94 -5.63 14.54
C ASN A 38 -0.02 -4.45 14.78
N GLY A 39 -1.22 -4.48 14.17
CA GLY A 39 -2.20 -3.40 14.25
C GLY A 39 -1.84 -2.18 13.38
N VAL A 40 -0.86 -2.32 12.48
CA VAL A 40 -0.47 -1.26 11.54
C VAL A 40 -1.42 -1.28 10.36
N GLU A 41 -1.98 -0.13 10.03
CA GLU A 41 -2.89 0.01 8.90
C GLU A 41 -2.14 -0.13 7.56
N ILE A 42 -2.76 -0.87 6.65
CA ILE A 42 -2.30 -1.06 5.27
C ILE A 42 -3.02 -0.05 4.38
N PHE A 43 -2.32 0.50 3.40
CA PHE A 43 -2.78 1.46 2.40
C PHE A 43 -2.45 0.98 0.99
N GLU A 44 -3.07 1.60 0.00
CA GLU A 44 -2.60 1.54 -1.38
C GLU A 44 -1.12 1.95 -1.49
N GLY A 45 -0.35 1.20 -2.30
CA GLY A 45 1.08 1.41 -2.46
C GLY A 45 1.95 0.75 -1.37
N ASP A 46 1.35 0.17 -0.33
CA ASP A 46 2.09 -0.61 0.66
C ASP A 46 2.56 -1.96 0.09
N ILE A 47 3.68 -2.44 0.62
CA ILE A 47 4.25 -3.75 0.34
C ILE A 47 4.11 -4.61 1.59
N ILE A 48 3.40 -5.72 1.45
CA ILE A 48 3.18 -6.70 2.50
C ILE A 48 3.96 -7.99 2.23
N PHE A 49 4.42 -8.64 3.28
CA PHE A 49 5.13 -9.91 3.25
C PHE A 49 4.40 -10.94 4.11
N TYR A 50 4.23 -12.16 3.59
CA TYR A 50 3.60 -13.28 4.29
C TYR A 50 4.69 -14.22 4.83
N THR A 51 4.80 -14.30 6.15
CA THR A 51 5.88 -15.00 6.85
C THR A 51 5.74 -16.53 6.85
N TYR A 52 4.54 -17.08 6.62
CA TYR A 52 4.32 -18.53 6.62
C TYR A 52 4.93 -19.25 5.41
N PHE A 53 5.25 -18.51 4.34
CA PHE A 53 5.85 -19.05 3.13
C PHE A 53 7.33 -18.69 3.07
N GLU A 54 8.23 -19.68 3.11
CA GLU A 54 9.68 -19.45 3.19
C GLU A 54 10.23 -18.59 2.03
N LYS A 55 11.14 -17.66 2.40
CA LYS A 55 11.92 -16.71 1.59
C LYS A 55 11.15 -15.48 1.05
N ASN A 56 11.92 -14.41 0.84
CA ASN A 56 11.60 -13.07 0.30
C ASN A 56 10.90 -13.05 -1.09
N ALA A 57 10.30 -14.16 -1.51
CA ALA A 57 9.60 -14.34 -2.77
C ALA A 57 8.12 -13.91 -2.72
N ASN A 58 7.61 -13.51 -1.54
CA ASN A 58 6.18 -13.24 -1.30
C ASN A 58 5.84 -11.77 -1.06
N ASN A 59 6.72 -10.84 -1.41
CA ASN A 59 6.39 -9.42 -1.38
C ASN A 59 5.20 -9.16 -2.30
N ARG A 60 4.23 -8.45 -1.77
CA ARG A 60 2.97 -8.17 -2.42
C ARG A 60 2.65 -6.70 -2.36
N LEU A 61 2.48 -6.08 -3.53
CA LEU A 61 2.07 -4.69 -3.66
C LEU A 61 0.55 -4.57 -3.53
N VAL A 62 0.08 -3.68 -2.65
CA VAL A 62 -1.34 -3.36 -2.48
C VAL A 62 -1.75 -2.30 -3.50
N MET A 63 -2.83 -2.56 -4.24
CA MET A 63 -3.33 -1.67 -5.30
C MET A 63 -4.85 -1.58 -5.28
N PHE A 64 -5.41 -0.47 -5.79
CA PHE A 64 -6.84 -0.35 -6.06
C PHE A 64 -7.10 -0.40 -7.56
N VAL A 65 -7.69 -1.50 -8.04
CA VAL A 65 -7.94 -1.71 -9.47
C VAL A 65 -9.39 -2.12 -9.69
N ASN A 66 -10.07 -1.47 -10.62
CA ASN A 66 -11.46 -1.78 -11.01
C ASN A 66 -12.45 -1.84 -9.82
N GLY A 67 -12.29 -0.94 -8.84
CA GLY A 67 -13.22 -0.84 -7.71
C GLY A 67 -12.93 -1.80 -6.54
N GLN A 68 -11.78 -2.47 -6.53
CA GLN A 68 -11.40 -3.39 -5.47
C GLN A 68 -9.92 -3.27 -5.11
N PHE A 69 -9.62 -3.41 -3.81
CA PHE A 69 -8.25 -3.61 -3.35
C PHE A 69 -7.75 -5.02 -3.69
N ILE A 70 -6.57 -5.10 -4.29
CA ILE A 70 -5.89 -6.34 -4.65
C ILE A 70 -4.44 -6.29 -4.17
N THR A 71 -3.81 -7.45 -4.16
CA THR A 71 -2.36 -7.59 -4.00
C THR A 71 -1.76 -8.24 -5.23
N GLU A 72 -0.67 -7.68 -5.74
CA GLU A 72 0.14 -8.30 -6.79
C GLU A 72 1.40 -8.92 -6.19
N LEU A 73 1.64 -10.19 -6.49
CA LEU A 73 2.89 -10.84 -6.16
C LEU A 73 4.01 -10.29 -7.05
N ILE A 74 4.92 -9.50 -6.48
CA ILE A 74 5.94 -8.73 -7.22
C ILE A 74 6.81 -9.62 -8.14
N ARG A 75 7.14 -10.84 -7.70
CA ARG A 75 7.99 -11.75 -8.48
C ARG A 75 7.35 -12.28 -9.78
N HIS A 76 6.03 -12.49 -9.79
CA HIS A 76 5.35 -13.22 -10.88
C HIS A 76 4.06 -12.56 -11.38
N GLY A 77 3.72 -11.36 -10.90
CA GLY A 77 2.53 -10.61 -11.32
C GLY A 77 1.20 -11.27 -10.96
N TYR A 78 1.18 -12.15 -9.95
CA TYR A 78 -0.04 -12.88 -9.59
C TYR A 78 -0.92 -12.09 -8.60
N TYR A 79 -2.13 -11.75 -9.06
CA TYR A 79 -3.09 -10.93 -8.33
C TYR A 79 -3.99 -11.74 -7.39
N LYS A 80 -4.32 -11.16 -6.23
CA LYS A 80 -5.33 -11.68 -5.29
C LYS A 80 -6.16 -10.55 -4.70
N PRO A 81 -7.49 -10.70 -4.56
CA PRO A 81 -8.31 -9.78 -3.78
C PRO A 81 -7.79 -9.60 -2.35
N LEU A 82 -7.72 -8.36 -1.88
CA LEU A 82 -7.39 -8.03 -0.50
C LEU A 82 -8.68 -7.87 0.32
N VAL A 83 -9.33 -8.99 0.64
CA VAL A 83 -10.57 -9.01 1.42
C VAL A 83 -10.29 -9.07 2.93
N ASN A 84 -9.17 -9.68 3.31
CA ASN A 84 -8.67 -9.77 4.66
C ASN A 84 -7.13 -9.81 4.65
N VAL A 85 -6.55 -9.62 5.83
CA VAL A 85 -5.11 -9.72 6.07
C VAL A 85 -4.92 -10.89 7.02
N SER A 86 -4.09 -11.87 6.64
CA SER A 86 -3.82 -13.02 7.50
C SER A 86 -2.84 -12.66 8.60
N ASP A 87 -2.85 -13.45 9.68
CA ASP A 87 -2.03 -13.21 10.87
C ASP A 87 -0.52 -13.25 10.61
N ASP A 88 -0.10 -13.88 9.50
CA ASP A 88 1.30 -13.99 9.09
C ASP A 88 1.74 -12.87 8.13
N ALA A 89 0.82 -11.99 7.74
CA ALA A 89 1.11 -10.83 6.90
C ALA A 89 1.66 -9.67 7.72
N LYS A 90 2.70 -9.03 7.18
CA LYS A 90 3.35 -7.87 7.79
C LYS A 90 3.57 -6.80 6.73
N LYS A 91 3.26 -5.54 7.06
CA LYS A 91 3.69 -4.39 6.25
C LYS A 91 5.21 -4.22 6.39
N ILE A 92 5.92 -4.21 5.26
CA ILE A 92 7.40 -4.12 5.22
C ILE A 92 7.93 -2.84 4.59
N GLY A 93 7.08 -2.06 3.91
CA GLY A 93 7.44 -0.79 3.28
C GLY A 93 6.35 -0.30 2.34
N ASN A 94 6.66 0.71 1.53
CA ASN A 94 5.80 1.21 0.45
C ASN A 94 6.64 1.66 -0.76
N ILE A 95 6.00 1.87 -1.90
CA ILE A 95 6.69 2.21 -3.16
C ILE A 95 7.41 3.56 -3.17
N TYR A 96 7.07 4.48 -2.26
CA TYR A 96 7.67 5.82 -2.21
C TYR A 96 8.90 5.88 -1.32
N GLU A 97 8.84 5.21 -0.17
CA GLU A 97 9.90 5.20 0.85
C GLU A 97 10.85 4.01 0.68
N ASN A 98 10.40 2.93 0.03
CA ASN A 98 11.15 1.68 -0.15
C ASN A 98 11.03 1.11 -1.59
N PRO A 99 11.40 1.87 -2.63
CA PRO A 99 11.30 1.40 -4.02
C PRO A 99 12.12 0.12 -4.29
N GLU A 100 13.19 -0.13 -3.52
CA GLU A 100 14.01 -1.34 -3.61
C GLU A 100 13.24 -2.64 -3.32
N LEU A 101 12.11 -2.57 -2.61
CA LEU A 101 11.28 -3.73 -2.31
C LEU A 101 10.44 -4.23 -3.50
N LEU A 102 10.43 -3.46 -4.60
CA LEU A 102 9.83 -3.84 -5.88
C LEU A 102 10.74 -4.73 -6.72
N GLU A 103 12.03 -4.80 -6.39
CA GLU A 103 12.94 -5.70 -7.07
C GLU A 103 12.74 -7.12 -6.53
N PRO A 104 12.55 -8.14 -7.41
CA PRO A 104 12.48 -9.51 -6.96
C PRO A 104 13.82 -9.87 -6.31
N ALA A 105 13.79 -10.35 -5.06
CA ALA A 105 15.00 -10.83 -4.40
C ALA A 105 15.68 -11.88 -5.29
N ASP A 106 16.93 -11.59 -5.68
CA ASP A 106 17.74 -12.36 -6.64
C ASP A 106 17.51 -13.87 -6.48
N GLU A 107 17.26 -14.55 -7.60
CA GLU A 107 17.23 -16.01 -7.67
C GLU A 107 18.64 -16.53 -7.39
N ILE A 108 18.88 -16.98 -6.15
CA ILE A 108 19.99 -17.89 -5.82
C ILE A 108 19.48 -19.33 -5.91
#